data_AF-A0A3D4PET3-F1
#
_entry.id   AF-A0A3D4PET3-F1
#
_cell.length_a   1.000
_cell.length_b   1.000
_cell.length_c   1.000
_cell.angle_alpha   90.00
_cell.angle_beta   90.00
_cell.angle_gamma   90.00
#
_symmetry.space_group_name_H-M   'P 1'
#
loop_
_entity.id
_entity.type
_entity.pdbx_description
1 polymer ?
#
loop_
_entity_poly.entity_id
_entity_poly.type
_entity_poly.pdbx_seq_one_letter_code
_entity_poly.pdbx_strand_id
1 'polypeptide(L)'
;MDAKLNRLQVLQKYSPRIAHRIELISAEELEKIETLDCGILFVMAFWAGTSVRMFEALGRVLREVDEMEKIKLLVVDTDELTDSYKTPPFNSVTMGGNGETFWIRNGEVVYDSKGGLNLECIEPNTLDLVRDCTKQHHTIPGEPA
;
A
#
# COMPACT_ATOMS: atom_id res chain seq x y z
N MET A 1 -10.28 17.25 18.03
CA MET A 1 -9.05 16.45 17.85
C MET A 1 -9.14 15.88 16.44
N ASP A 2 -8.13 16.11 15.61
CA ASP A 2 -8.16 15.78 14.20
C ASP A 2 -8.19 14.25 14.00
N ALA A 3 -9.23 13.73 13.35
CA ALA A 3 -9.39 12.30 13.11
C ALA A 3 -8.21 11.71 12.31
N LYS A 4 -7.64 12.50 11.39
CA LYS A 4 -6.45 12.12 10.61
C LYS A 4 -5.23 11.93 11.51
N LEU A 5 -5.04 12.82 12.49
CA LEU A 5 -3.94 12.73 13.45
C LEU A 5 -4.07 11.48 14.33
N ASN A 6 -5.29 11.16 14.79
CA ASN A 6 -5.54 9.96 15.58
C ASN A 6 -5.24 8.67 14.80
N ARG A 7 -5.66 8.61 13.52
CA ARG A 7 -5.38 7.46 12.64
C ARG A 7 -3.88 7.27 12.40
N LEU A 8 -3.16 8.34 12.12
CA LEU A 8 -1.72 8.27 11.92
C LEU A 8 -1.00 7.76 13.18
N GLN A 9 -1.41 8.23 14.37
CA GLN A 9 -0.89 7.71 15.64
C GLN A 9 -1.13 6.20 15.81
N VAL A 10 -2.29 5.70 15.39
CA VAL A 10 -2.58 4.25 15.41
C VAL A 10 -1.64 3.49 14.48
N LEU A 11 -1.42 3.95 13.25
CA LEU A 11 -0.50 3.31 12.32
C LEU A 11 0.95 3.32 12.85
N GLN A 12 1.39 4.45 13.42
CA GLN A 12 2.70 4.60 14.04
C GLN A 12 2.91 3.65 15.23
N LYS A 13 1.86 3.41 16.02
CA LYS A 13 1.90 2.46 17.13
C LYS A 13 2.19 1.04 16.65
N TYR A 14 1.59 0.61 15.54
CA TYR A 14 1.71 -0.77 15.05
C TYR A 14 2.94 -0.99 14.17
N SER A 15 3.42 0.03 13.45
CA SER A 15 4.58 -0.07 12.57
C SER A 15 5.51 1.15 12.67
N PRO A 16 6.15 1.40 13.82
CA PRO A 16 6.90 2.64 14.08
C PRO A 16 8.10 2.84 13.16
N ARG A 17 8.71 1.76 12.66
CA ARG A 17 9.92 1.82 11.81
C ARG A 17 9.66 2.19 10.36
N ILE A 18 8.41 2.12 9.90
CA ILE A 18 8.00 2.56 8.58
C ILE A 18 7.06 3.78 8.66
N ALA A 19 6.90 4.35 9.86
CA ALA A 19 5.98 5.45 10.14
C ALA A 19 6.19 6.66 9.21
N HIS A 20 7.43 6.99 8.91
CA HIS A 20 7.80 8.11 8.04
C HIS A 20 7.46 7.89 6.57
N ARG A 21 7.13 6.65 6.19
CA ARG A 21 6.82 6.23 4.82
C ARG A 21 5.31 6.18 4.55
N ILE A 22 4.51 6.33 5.61
CA ILE A 22 3.06 6.24 5.55
C ILE A 22 2.50 7.59 5.11
N GLU A 23 1.80 7.59 3.99
CA GLU A 23 0.93 8.68 3.58
C GLU A 23 -0.52 8.26 3.78
N LEU A 24 -1.21 8.90 4.74
CA LEU A 24 -2.64 8.72 4.94
C LEU A 24 -3.38 9.61 3.94
N ILE A 25 -4.04 8.98 2.98
CA ILE A 25 -4.80 9.62 1.91
C ILE A 25 -6.31 9.46 2.15
N SER A 26 -7.10 10.39 1.64
CA SER A 26 -8.56 10.26 1.59
C SER A 26 -9.03 9.51 0.34
N ALA A 27 -10.32 9.18 0.27
CA ALA A 27 -10.90 8.53 -0.89
C ALA A 27 -10.80 9.37 -2.18
N GLU A 28 -10.84 10.70 -2.07
CA GLU A 28 -10.67 11.63 -3.21
C GLU A 28 -9.23 11.65 -3.74
N GLU A 29 -8.26 11.28 -2.90
CA GLU A 29 -6.85 11.26 -3.24
C GLU A 29 -6.40 9.93 -3.88
N LEU A 30 -7.32 8.99 -4.11
CA LEU A 30 -7.02 7.70 -4.75
C LEU A 30 -6.45 7.87 -6.17
N GLU A 31 -6.73 8.96 -6.87
CA GLU A 31 -6.14 9.28 -8.17
C GLU A 31 -4.60 9.37 -8.14
N LYS A 32 -4.00 9.63 -6.97
CA LYS A 32 -2.53 9.61 -6.79
C LYS A 32 -1.91 8.29 -7.24
N ILE A 33 -2.68 7.21 -7.18
CA ILE A 33 -2.25 5.87 -7.56
C ILE A 33 -1.79 5.82 -9.01
N GLU A 34 -2.47 6.51 -9.92
CA GLU A 34 -2.13 6.56 -11.35
C GLU A 34 -0.73 7.15 -11.60
N THR A 35 -0.22 7.94 -10.66
CA THR A 35 1.11 8.58 -10.72
C THR A 35 2.18 7.84 -9.92
N LEU A 36 1.84 6.71 -9.29
CA LEU A 36 2.82 5.92 -8.55
C LEU A 36 3.65 5.04 -9.49
N ASP A 37 4.94 5.32 -9.57
CA ASP A 37 5.90 4.40 -10.20
C ASP A 37 5.93 3.07 -9.44
N CYS A 38 6.04 3.15 -8.11
CA CYS A 38 6.13 2.00 -7.22
C CYS A 38 5.50 2.30 -5.86
N GLY A 39 4.45 1.56 -5.51
CA GLY A 39 3.77 1.79 -4.25
C GLY A 39 2.90 0.64 -3.79
N ILE A 40 2.40 0.78 -2.59
CA ILE A 40 1.40 -0.10 -1.99
C ILE A 40 0.26 0.78 -1.51
N LEU A 41 -0.97 0.43 -1.89
CA LEU A 41 -2.17 0.94 -1.25
C LEU A 41 -2.63 -0.08 -0.22
N PHE A 42 -2.81 0.37 1.01
CA PHE A 42 -3.36 -0.43 2.10
C PHE A 42 -4.71 0.14 2.54
N VAL A 43 -5.75 -0.69 2.48
CA VAL A 43 -7.09 -0.32 2.96
C VAL A 43 -7.21 -0.72 4.43
N MET A 44 -7.28 0.29 5.29
CA MET A 44 -7.29 0.12 6.74
C MET A 44 -8.71 0.26 7.28
N ALA A 45 -9.18 -0.74 8.01
CA ALA A 45 -10.26 -0.54 8.98
C ALA A 45 -9.64 -0.48 10.37
N PHE A 46 -9.58 0.71 10.96
CA PHE A 46 -8.90 0.93 12.24
C PHE A 46 -9.50 0.15 13.41
N TRP A 47 -10.77 -0.22 13.29
CA TRP A 47 -11.51 -1.03 14.26
C TRP A 47 -11.37 -2.55 14.03
N ALA A 48 -10.81 -2.99 12.90
CA ALA A 48 -10.70 -4.41 12.56
C ALA A 48 -9.34 -4.99 12.95
N GLY A 49 -9.33 -5.99 13.84
CA GLY A 49 -8.10 -6.68 14.24
C GLY A 49 -7.37 -7.39 13.09
N THR A 50 -8.10 -7.85 12.06
CA THR A 50 -7.52 -8.45 10.86
C THR A 50 -6.72 -7.43 10.04
N SER A 51 -7.26 -6.23 9.88
CA SER A 51 -6.58 -5.11 9.19
C SER A 51 -5.30 -4.69 9.92
N VAL A 52 -5.36 -4.55 11.26
CA VAL A 52 -4.17 -4.26 12.07
C VAL A 52 -3.08 -5.33 11.88
N ARG A 53 -3.45 -6.62 11.91
CA ARG A 53 -2.49 -7.72 11.73
C ARG A 53 -1.85 -7.73 10.33
N MET A 54 -2.63 -7.45 9.29
CA MET A 54 -2.11 -7.30 7.93
C MET A 54 -1.12 -6.13 7.86
N PHE A 55 -1.46 -5.00 8.48
CA PHE A 55 -0.61 -3.81 8.50
C PHE A 55 0.73 -4.04 9.23
N GLU A 56 0.70 -4.72 10.38
CA GLU A 56 1.92 -5.11 11.10
C GLU A 56 2.81 -6.05 10.27
N ALA A 57 2.20 -7.03 9.59
CA ALA A 57 2.93 -7.96 8.75
C ALA A 57 3.55 -7.26 7.53
N LEU A 58 2.80 -6.37 6.88
CA LEU A 58 3.30 -5.53 5.79
C LEU A 58 4.45 -4.63 6.25
N GLY A 59 4.31 -3.98 7.42
CA GLY A 59 5.36 -3.13 7.98
C GLY A 59 6.64 -3.89 8.32
N ARG A 60 6.53 -5.12 8.82
CA ARG A 60 7.67 -6.01 9.03
C ARG A 60 8.39 -6.33 7.72
N VAL A 61 7.64 -6.75 6.71
CA VAL A 61 8.19 -7.12 5.39
C VAL A 61 8.85 -5.93 4.72
N LEU A 62 8.20 -4.78 4.64
CA LEU A 62 8.76 -3.57 4.02
C LEU A 62 10.08 -3.15 4.65
N ARG A 63 10.21 -3.28 5.97
CA ARG A 63 11.46 -3.02 6.69
C ARG A 63 12.57 -3.99 6.30
N GLU A 64 12.24 -5.23 6.02
CA GLU A 64 13.20 -6.31 5.73
C GLU A 64 13.63 -6.33 4.27
N VAL A 65 12.73 -6.00 3.34
CA VAL A 65 12.99 -6.19 1.91
C VAL A 65 13.18 -4.91 1.13
N ASP A 66 12.74 -3.76 1.65
CA ASP A 66 12.88 -2.45 0.99
C ASP A 66 13.74 -1.48 1.80
N GLU A 67 15.01 -1.87 1.98
CA GLU A 67 16.01 -1.12 2.75
C GLU A 67 16.30 0.28 2.18
N MET A 68 16.13 0.45 0.86
CA MET A 68 16.31 1.73 0.17
C MET A 68 15.06 2.61 0.17
N GLU A 69 13.99 2.15 0.82
CA GLU A 69 12.72 2.86 0.99
C GLU A 69 12.09 3.33 -0.34
N LYS A 70 12.19 2.51 -1.37
CA LYS A 70 11.70 2.84 -2.72
C LYS A 70 10.19 2.75 -2.87
N ILE A 71 9.55 1.91 -2.06
CA ILE A 71 8.11 1.68 -2.13
C ILE A 71 7.38 2.76 -1.33
N LYS A 72 6.50 3.52 -1.97
CA LYS A 72 5.57 4.42 -1.27
C LYS A 72 4.44 3.62 -0.62
N LEU A 73 4.10 3.93 0.64
CA LEU A 73 2.99 3.28 1.33
C LEU A 73 1.85 4.28 1.53
N LEU A 74 0.80 4.14 0.71
CA LEU A 74 -0.44 4.88 0.86
C LEU A 74 -1.40 4.06 1.73
N VAL A 75 -2.04 4.72 2.69
CA VAL A 75 -3.07 4.13 3.54
C VAL A 75 -4.36 4.91 3.35
N VAL A 76 -5.47 4.21 3.14
CA VAL A 76 -6.81 4.82 3.09
C VAL A 76 -7.70 4.15 4.13
N ASP A 77 -8.53 4.94 4.82
CA ASP A 77 -9.50 4.40 5.77
C ASP A 77 -10.71 3.84 5.01
N THR A 78 -11.11 2.59 5.30
CA THR A 78 -12.29 1.98 4.69
C THR A 78 -13.56 2.76 4.99
N ASP A 79 -13.63 3.48 6.10
CA ASP A 79 -14.81 4.28 6.47
C ASP A 79 -15.01 5.47 5.50
N GLU A 80 -13.97 5.84 4.73
CA GLU A 80 -14.04 6.88 3.69
C GLU A 80 -14.39 6.32 2.30
N LEU A 81 -14.35 5.00 2.13
CA LEU A 81 -14.57 4.31 0.86
C LEU A 81 -16.05 3.91 0.69
N THR A 82 -16.95 4.90 0.61
CA THR A 82 -18.40 4.62 0.51
C THR A 82 -18.83 4.14 -0.89
N ASP A 83 -18.24 4.67 -1.96
CA ASP A 83 -18.47 4.20 -3.35
C ASP A 83 -17.26 4.37 -4.30
N SER A 84 -16.20 5.04 -3.84
CA SER A 84 -15.06 5.49 -4.65
C SER A 84 -14.16 4.38 -5.20
N TYR A 85 -14.32 3.14 -4.74
CA TYR A 85 -13.53 1.98 -5.18
C TYR A 85 -14.14 1.23 -6.38
N LYS A 86 -15.30 1.67 -6.88
CA LYS A 86 -15.97 1.06 -8.04
C LYS A 86 -15.33 1.43 -9.39
N THR A 87 -14.34 2.31 -9.38
CA THR A 87 -13.57 2.69 -10.58
C THR A 87 -12.32 1.81 -10.74
N PRO A 88 -11.82 1.63 -11.98
CA PRO A 88 -10.50 1.04 -12.19
C PRO A 88 -9.43 1.76 -11.35
N PRO A 89 -8.39 1.07 -10.86
CA PRO A 89 -8.11 -0.37 -11.01
C PRO A 89 -8.82 -1.28 -9.98
N PHE A 90 -9.71 -0.75 -9.14
CA PHE A 90 -10.28 -1.46 -7.97
C PHE A 90 -11.65 -2.11 -8.21
N ASN A 91 -12.24 -1.89 -9.38
CA ASN A 91 -13.58 -2.34 -9.76
C ASN A 91 -13.85 -3.86 -9.64
N SER A 92 -12.81 -4.69 -9.55
CA SER A 92 -12.91 -6.14 -9.40
C SER A 92 -12.74 -6.65 -7.97
N VAL A 93 -12.43 -5.77 -6.99
CA VAL A 93 -12.06 -6.17 -5.63
C VAL A 93 -13.07 -5.63 -4.62
N THR A 94 -13.55 -6.52 -3.74
CA THR A 94 -14.37 -6.12 -2.59
C THR A 94 -13.45 -5.56 -1.50
N MET A 95 -13.55 -4.26 -1.24
CA MET A 95 -12.88 -3.61 -0.11
C MET A 95 -13.77 -3.74 1.13
N GLY A 96 -13.50 -4.76 1.95
CA GLY A 96 -14.26 -5.05 3.16
C GLY A 96 -13.61 -4.52 4.44
N GLY A 97 -12.44 -3.88 4.35
CA GLY A 97 -11.70 -3.39 5.50
C GLY A 97 -10.93 -4.50 6.24
N ASN A 98 -10.67 -5.64 5.60
CA ASN A 98 -9.95 -6.76 6.20
C ASN A 98 -8.42 -6.67 6.05
N GLY A 99 -7.90 -5.48 5.69
CA GLY A 99 -6.49 -5.27 5.40
C GLY A 99 -6.16 -5.58 3.94
N GLU A 100 -7.08 -5.25 3.03
CA GLU A 100 -6.85 -5.36 1.60
C GLU A 100 -5.60 -4.56 1.23
N THR A 101 -4.70 -5.22 0.50
CA THR A 101 -3.42 -4.64 0.11
C THR A 101 -3.27 -4.77 -1.40
N PHE A 102 -2.87 -3.69 -2.04
CA PHE A 102 -2.65 -3.62 -3.49
C PHE A 102 -1.23 -3.17 -3.75
N TRP A 103 -0.49 -3.93 -4.54
CA TRP A 103 0.85 -3.57 -5.00
C TRP A 103 0.73 -2.90 -6.36
N ILE A 104 1.28 -1.70 -6.47
CA ILE A 104 1.10 -0.80 -7.60
C ILE A 104 2.44 -0.58 -8.28
N ARG A 105 2.44 -0.68 -9.60
CA ARG A 105 3.58 -0.38 -10.47
C ARG A 105 3.11 0.42 -11.68
N ASN A 106 3.72 1.57 -11.92
CA ASN A 106 3.40 2.49 -13.01
C ASN A 106 1.89 2.80 -13.11
N GLY A 107 1.26 3.08 -11.98
CA GLY A 107 -0.18 3.35 -11.90
C GLY A 107 -1.09 2.12 -11.93
N GLU A 108 -0.56 0.92 -12.15
CA GLU A 108 -1.36 -0.30 -12.28
C GLU A 108 -1.21 -1.22 -11.08
N VAL A 109 -2.32 -1.84 -10.66
CA VAL A 109 -2.30 -2.90 -9.64
C VAL A 109 -1.73 -4.17 -10.26
N VAL A 110 -0.57 -4.61 -9.78
CA VAL A 110 0.11 -5.84 -10.22
C VAL A 110 -0.19 -7.03 -9.32
N TYR A 111 -0.47 -6.79 -8.04
CA TYR A 111 -0.90 -7.79 -7.08
C TYR A 111 -1.97 -7.25 -6.15
N ASP A 112 -2.83 -8.13 -5.66
CA ASP A 112 -3.80 -7.86 -4.60
C ASP A 112 -3.81 -8.99 -3.55
N SER A 113 -4.28 -8.68 -2.34
CA SER A 113 -4.39 -9.67 -1.26
C SER A 113 -5.65 -10.56 -1.32
N LYS A 114 -6.45 -10.42 -2.40
CA LYS A 114 -7.70 -11.16 -2.66
C LYS A 114 -8.79 -10.94 -1.62
N GLY A 115 -8.98 -9.68 -1.19
CA GLY A 115 -10.10 -9.27 -0.34
C GLY A 115 -9.87 -9.40 1.17
N GLY A 116 -8.62 -9.36 1.65
CA GLY A 116 -8.33 -9.19 3.07
C GLY A 116 -7.10 -9.93 3.58
N LEU A 117 -7.24 -10.53 4.77
CA LEU A 117 -6.18 -11.22 5.53
C LEU A 117 -5.59 -12.40 4.77
N ASN A 118 -4.57 -12.13 3.97
CA ASN A 118 -3.76 -13.12 3.26
C ASN A 118 -2.28 -12.83 3.53
N LEU A 119 -1.79 -13.31 4.66
CA LEU A 119 -0.41 -13.04 5.11
C LEU A 119 0.63 -13.69 4.19
N GLU A 120 0.28 -14.79 3.52
CA GLU A 120 1.19 -15.57 2.68
C GLU A 120 1.60 -14.81 1.41
N CYS A 121 0.78 -13.87 0.94
CA CYS A 121 1.10 -13.09 -0.25
C CYS A 121 1.95 -11.84 0.03
N ILE A 122 2.02 -11.37 1.29
CA ILE A 122 2.67 -10.09 1.61
C ILE A 122 4.15 -10.10 1.20
N GLU A 123 4.90 -11.08 1.68
CA GLU A 123 6.34 -11.18 1.42
C GLU A 123 6.67 -11.40 -0.06
N PRO A 124 6.12 -12.42 -0.76
CA PRO A 124 6.45 -12.63 -2.17
C PRO A 124 6.04 -11.46 -3.06
N ASN A 125 4.87 -10.86 -2.85
CA ASN A 125 4.43 -9.72 -3.67
C ASN A 125 5.30 -8.47 -3.42
N THR A 126 5.66 -8.20 -2.16
CA THR A 126 6.52 -7.05 -1.83
C THR A 126 7.94 -7.23 -2.35
N LEU A 127 8.50 -8.45 -2.26
CA LEU A 127 9.81 -8.76 -2.82
C LEU A 127 9.85 -8.57 -4.34
N ASP A 128 8.83 -9.06 -5.03
CA ASP A 128 8.74 -8.92 -6.48
C ASP A 128 8.62 -7.45 -6.89
N LEU A 129 7.76 -6.69 -6.21
CA LEU A 129 7.63 -5.24 -6.42
C LEU A 129 8.98 -4.53 -6.24
N VAL A 130 9.68 -4.75 -5.11
CA VAL A 130 10.98 -4.11 -4.84
C VAL A 130 12.03 -4.44 -5.91
N ARG A 131 12.08 -5.70 -6.36
CA ARG A 131 13.01 -6.14 -7.41
C ARG A 131 12.77 -5.38 -8.70
N ASP A 132 11.52 -5.23 -9.11
CA ASP A 132 11.18 -4.57 -10.37
C ASP A 132 11.36 -3.06 -10.30
N CYS A 133 10.97 -2.45 -9.18
CA CYS A 133 11.21 -1.04 -8.90
C CYS A 133 12.70 -0.68 -8.88
N THR A 134 13.55 -1.62 -8.44
CA THR A 134 15.01 -1.40 -8.44
C THR A 134 15.63 -1.49 -9.85
N LYS A 135 15.08 -2.32 -10.73
CA LYS A 135 15.56 -2.45 -12.12
C LYS A 135 15.26 -1.21 -12.95
N GLN A 136 14.10 -0.57 -12.76
CA GLN A 136 13.70 0.63 -13.52
C GLN A 136 14.67 1.81 -13.31
N HIS A 137 15.29 1.91 -12.13
CA HIS A 137 16.31 2.94 -11.84
C HIS A 137 17.71 2.64 -12.42
N HIS A 138 17.94 1.47 -13.02
CA HIS A 138 19.23 1.11 -13.65
C HIS A 138 19.24 1.25 -15.17
N THR A 139 18.11 1.57 -15.80
CA THR A 139 18.08 1.93 -17.23
C THR A 139 18.67 3.33 -17.40
N ILE A 140 19.97 3.39 -17.71
CA ILE A 140 20.64 4.61 -18.16
C ILE A 140 19.98 5.02 -19.50
N PRO A 141 19.40 6.21 -19.61
CA PRO A 141 18.90 6.69 -20.90
C PRO A 141 20.09 7.15 -21.73
N GLY A 142 20.48 6.38 -22.77
CA GLY A 142 21.32 6.92 -23.84
C GLY A 142 22.45 6.03 -24.37
N GLU A 143 22.18 4.79 -24.78
CA GLU A 143 23.10 4.11 -25.69
C GLU A 143 22.38 3.85 -27.02
N PRO A 144 22.57 4.70 -28.04
CA PRO A 144 22.13 4.39 -29.39
C PRO A 144 23.04 3.30 -29.98
N ALA A 145 22.40 2.35 -30.67
CA ALA A 145 23.05 1.31 -31.48
C ALA A 145 23.89 1.89 -32.63
#